data_AF-A0A9D6LWE2-F1
#
_entry.id   AF-A0A9D6LWE2-F1
#
_cell.length_a   1.000
_cell.length_b   1.000
_cell.length_c   1.000
_cell.angle_alpha   90.00
_cell.angle_beta   90.00
_cell.angle_gamma   90.00
#
_symmetry.space_group_name_H-M   'P 1'
#
loop_
_entity.id
_entity.type
_entity.pdbx_description
1 polymer ?
#
loop_
_entity_poly.entity_id
_entity_poly.type
_entity_poly.pdbx_seq_one_letter_code
_entity_poly.pdbx_strand_id
1 'polypeptide(L)'
;MRYVLVLAILSLSLPAAAQTVEADRQTLQALLVEVQQLRVAIERSTLLGTRTQIAIERLQMHESRTARLSQELDGVRREITNLQAEQARLAAQVKDLEDQIPPLTDPLRRKDMEGQVKEGKLRLEQWSSQEQQRRTREMELANRLQTEQAARPDQPDGARPRHSYSADYRRAVT
;
A
#
# COMPACT_ATOMS: atom_id res chain seq x y z
N MET A 1 5.81 30.30 -91.11
CA MET A 1 6.52 29.28 -90.30
C MET A 1 7.30 29.83 -89.08
N ARG A 2 7.55 31.15 -88.92
CA ARG A 2 8.21 31.70 -87.70
C ARG A 2 7.27 32.01 -86.53
N TYR A 3 5.97 32.23 -86.78
CA TYR A 3 5.00 32.59 -85.73
C TYR A 3 4.40 31.40 -84.98
N VAL A 4 4.43 30.19 -85.56
CA VAL A 4 3.95 28.95 -84.91
C VAL A 4 4.87 28.56 -83.75
N LEU A 5 6.16 28.85 -83.85
CA LEU A 5 7.16 28.53 -82.83
C LEU A 5 7.07 29.48 -81.62
N VAL A 6 6.68 30.74 -81.83
CA VAL A 6 6.53 31.74 -80.75
C VAL A 6 5.24 31.52 -79.95
N LEU A 7 4.16 31.08 -80.61
CA LEU A 7 2.89 30.75 -79.95
C LEU A 7 2.96 29.45 -79.12
N ALA A 8 3.82 28.50 -79.51
CA ALA A 8 4.05 27.26 -78.77
C ALA A 8 4.89 27.45 -77.49
N ILE A 9 5.66 28.54 -77.39
CA ILE A 9 6.51 28.84 -76.23
C ILE A 9 5.73 29.66 -75.18
N LEU A 10 4.73 30.45 -75.60
CA LEU A 10 3.92 31.29 -74.70
C LEU A 10 2.88 30.48 -73.88
N SER A 11 2.50 29.29 -74.34
CA SER A 11 1.56 28.40 -73.62
C SER A 11 2.22 27.53 -72.54
N LEU A 12 3.55 27.57 -72.40
CA LEU A 12 4.32 26.74 -71.47
C LEU A 12 4.81 27.50 -70.22
N SER A 13 4.08 28.54 -69.78
CA SER A 13 4.48 29.36 -68.63
C SER A 13 3.43 29.40 -67.50
N LEU A 14 2.55 28.40 -67.40
CA LEU A 14 1.50 28.36 -66.36
C LEU A 14 1.50 27.22 -65.32
N PRO A 15 2.49 26.30 -65.17
CA PRO A 15 2.38 25.31 -64.09
C PRO A 15 2.80 25.87 -62.71
N ALA A 16 3.47 27.02 -62.65
CA ALA A 16 4.09 27.50 -61.41
C ALA A 16 3.08 27.84 -60.29
N ALA A 17 1.91 28.41 -60.63
CA ALA A 17 0.89 28.78 -59.64
C ALA A 17 0.06 27.58 -59.13
N ALA A 18 -0.12 26.55 -59.96
CA ALA A 18 -0.82 25.32 -59.58
C ALA A 18 0.05 24.42 -58.68
N GLN A 19 1.37 24.41 -58.91
CA GLN A 19 2.33 23.69 -58.08
C GLN A 19 2.43 24.27 -56.67
N THR A 20 2.32 25.59 -56.50
CA THR A 20 2.32 26.23 -55.18
C THR A 20 1.07 25.93 -54.37
N VAL A 21 -0.13 25.87 -54.98
CA VAL A 21 -1.37 25.54 -54.25
C VAL A 21 -1.38 24.08 -53.79
N GLU A 22 -0.85 23.17 -54.60
CA GLU A 22 -0.75 21.75 -54.24
C GLU A 22 0.33 21.50 -53.16
N ALA A 23 1.48 22.20 -53.25
CA ALA A 23 2.52 22.15 -52.23
C ALA A 23 2.03 22.70 -50.89
N ASP A 24 1.28 23.81 -50.89
CA ASP A 24 0.73 24.43 -49.68
C ASP A 24 -0.39 23.56 -49.05
N ARG A 25 -1.14 22.84 -49.89
CA ARG A 25 -2.11 21.84 -49.41
C ARG A 25 -1.42 20.64 -48.76
N GLN A 26 -0.28 20.19 -49.31
CA GLN A 26 0.52 19.10 -48.75
C GLN A 26 1.18 19.49 -47.42
N THR A 27 1.71 20.71 -47.31
CA THR A 27 2.27 21.22 -46.04
C THR A 27 1.19 21.38 -44.98
N LEU A 28 0.01 21.91 -45.32
CA LEU A 28 -1.12 22.00 -44.39
C LEU A 28 -1.60 20.61 -43.92
N GLN A 29 -1.64 19.62 -44.81
CA GLN A 29 -1.97 18.24 -44.43
C GLN A 29 -0.90 17.62 -43.51
N ALA A 30 0.38 17.88 -43.78
CA ALA A 30 1.48 17.41 -42.93
C ALA A 30 1.37 18.01 -41.51
N LEU A 31 1.12 19.32 -41.40
CA LEU A 31 0.92 19.99 -40.12
C LEU A 31 -0.30 19.46 -39.36
N LEU A 32 -1.41 19.16 -40.04
CA LEU A 32 -2.58 18.56 -39.39
C LEU A 32 -2.27 17.17 -38.81
N VAL A 33 -1.50 16.36 -39.54
CA VAL A 33 -1.04 15.05 -39.05
C VAL A 33 -0.13 15.21 -37.84
N GLU A 34 0.84 16.14 -37.88
CA GLU A 34 1.73 16.41 -36.75
C GLU A 34 0.98 16.91 -35.52
N VAL A 35 0.00 17.80 -35.67
CA VAL A 35 -0.84 18.28 -34.54
C VAL A 35 -1.69 17.15 -33.98
N GLN A 36 -2.24 16.28 -34.82
CA GLN A 36 -2.99 15.11 -34.36
C GLN A 36 -2.09 14.15 -33.57
N GLN A 37 -0.87 13.91 -34.05
CA GLN A 37 0.13 13.11 -33.34
C GLN A 37 0.53 13.75 -32.01
N LEU A 38 0.75 15.07 -31.98
CA LEU A 38 1.05 15.81 -30.75
C LEU A 38 -0.10 15.72 -29.74
N ARG A 39 -1.35 15.85 -30.19
CA ARG A 39 -2.53 15.68 -29.34
C ARG A 39 -2.55 14.29 -28.70
N VAL A 40 -2.35 13.23 -29.50
CA VAL A 40 -2.30 11.86 -28.98
C VAL A 40 -1.15 11.66 -28.01
N ALA A 41 0.02 12.26 -28.28
CA ALA A 41 1.17 12.20 -27.39
C ALA A 41 0.89 12.90 -26.05
N ILE A 42 0.26 14.08 -26.07
CA ILE A 42 -0.16 14.82 -24.87
C ILE A 42 -1.20 14.01 -24.08
N GLU A 43 -2.24 13.49 -24.72
CA GLU A 43 -3.27 12.66 -24.07
C GLU A 43 -2.68 11.42 -23.41
N ARG A 44 -1.69 10.79 -24.04
CA ARG A 44 -0.96 9.66 -23.44
C ARG A 44 -0.09 10.10 -22.26
N SER A 45 0.63 11.21 -22.40
CA SER A 45 1.50 11.73 -21.34
C SER A 45 0.71 12.16 -20.10
N THR A 46 -0.45 12.79 -20.27
CA THR A 46 -1.33 13.19 -19.16
C THR A 46 -1.93 11.97 -18.46
N LEU A 47 -2.34 10.96 -19.22
CA LEU A 47 -2.82 9.70 -18.63
C LEU A 47 -1.72 8.97 -17.85
N LEU A 48 -0.49 8.94 -18.35
CA LEU A 48 0.64 8.36 -17.62
C LEU A 48 0.94 9.15 -16.35
N GLY A 49 0.97 10.49 -16.41
CA GLY A 49 1.20 11.34 -15.25
C GLY A 49 0.14 11.20 -14.15
N THR A 50 -1.14 11.09 -14.52
CA THR A 50 -2.21 10.83 -13.54
C THR A 50 -2.09 9.46 -12.90
N ARG A 51 -1.72 8.43 -13.67
CA ARG A 51 -1.49 7.07 -13.14
C ARG A 51 -0.32 7.00 -12.18
N THR A 52 0.80 7.68 -12.47
CA THR A 52 1.95 7.73 -11.56
C THR A 52 1.60 8.46 -10.27
N GLN A 53 0.86 9.57 -10.35
CA GLN A 53 0.41 10.30 -9.16
C GLN A 53 -0.44 9.41 -8.24
N ILE A 54 -1.41 8.68 -8.79
CA ILE A 54 -2.23 7.73 -8.04
C ILE A 54 -1.38 6.61 -7.42
N ALA A 55 -0.40 6.08 -8.16
CA ALA A 55 0.48 5.03 -7.65
C ALA A 55 1.33 5.52 -6.46
N ILE A 56 1.87 6.74 -6.54
CA ILE A 56 2.62 7.37 -5.45
C ILE A 56 1.73 7.58 -4.22
N GLU A 57 0.52 8.10 -4.40
CA GLU A 57 -0.43 8.30 -3.29
C GLU A 57 -0.79 6.97 -2.62
N ARG A 58 -1.01 5.91 -3.39
CA ARG A 58 -1.24 4.56 -2.86
C ARG A 58 -0.06 4.03 -2.07
N LEU A 59 1.16 4.23 -2.58
CA LEU A 59 2.38 3.84 -1.88
C LEU A 59 2.52 4.60 -0.55
N GLN A 60 2.31 5.91 -0.55
CA GLN A 60 2.37 6.74 0.66
C GLN A 60 1.33 6.31 1.70
N MET A 61 0.10 5.98 1.27
CA MET A 61 -0.92 5.45 2.17
C MET A 61 -0.51 4.10 2.77
N HIS A 62 0.08 3.22 1.97
CA HIS A 62 0.58 1.91 2.40
C HIS A 62 1.72 2.04 3.42
N GLU A 63 2.70 2.89 3.14
CA GLU A 63 3.80 3.21 4.06
C GLU A 63 3.29 3.79 5.38
N SER A 64 2.36 4.76 5.31
CA SER A 64 1.73 5.37 6.49
C SER A 64 0.99 4.33 7.35
N ARG A 65 0.26 3.41 6.71
CA ARG A 65 -0.47 2.34 7.41
C ARG A 65 0.48 1.35 8.08
N THR A 66 1.54 0.95 7.36
CA THR A 66 2.58 0.05 7.86
C THR A 66 3.33 0.66 9.05
N ALA A 67 3.67 1.94 8.96
CA ALA A 67 4.34 2.68 10.04
C ALA A 67 3.46 2.75 11.30
N ARG A 68 2.16 3.04 11.15
CA ARG A 68 1.22 3.08 12.28
C ARG A 68 1.08 1.73 12.96
N LEU A 69 0.88 0.65 12.20
CA LEU A 69 0.78 -0.71 12.75
C LEU A 69 2.05 -1.13 13.48
N SER A 70 3.22 -0.77 12.94
CA SER A 70 4.51 -1.05 13.56
C SER A 70 4.65 -0.31 14.90
N GLN A 71 4.29 0.98 14.92
CA GLN A 71 4.33 1.78 16.14
C GLN A 71 3.37 1.26 17.21
N GLU A 72 2.15 0.84 16.82
CA GLU A 72 1.17 0.26 17.74
C GLU A 72 1.66 -1.07 18.32
N LEU A 73 2.24 -1.94 17.48
CA LEU A 73 2.83 -3.21 17.89
C LEU A 73 3.98 -3.00 18.90
N ASP A 74 4.88 -2.05 18.63
CA ASP A 74 5.96 -1.70 19.54
C ASP A 74 5.44 -1.13 20.86
N GLY A 75 4.36 -0.35 20.82
CA GLY A 75 3.68 0.14 22.02
C GLY A 75 3.18 -1.00 22.90
N VAL A 76 2.42 -1.94 22.33
CA VAL A 76 1.89 -3.11 23.05
C VAL A 76 3.02 -3.97 23.61
N ARG A 77 4.09 -4.20 22.85
CA ARG A 77 5.27 -4.94 23.33
C ARG A 77 5.90 -4.30 24.55
N ARG A 78 6.07 -2.96 24.55
CA ARG A 78 6.60 -2.24 25.72
C ARG A 78 5.67 -2.37 26.93
N GLU A 79 4.36 -2.27 26.74
CA GLU A 79 3.39 -2.49 27.82
C GLU A 79 3.49 -3.89 28.42
N ILE A 80 3.66 -4.92 27.59
CA ILE A 80 3.88 -6.30 28.04
C ILE A 80 5.17 -6.38 28.86
N THR A 81 6.29 -5.88 28.35
CA THR A 81 7.58 -5.91 29.07
C THR A 81 7.50 -5.19 30.42
N ASN A 82 6.85 -4.03 30.48
CA ASN A 82 6.67 -3.30 31.73
C ASN A 82 5.81 -4.09 32.73
N LEU A 83 4.69 -4.66 32.28
CA LEU A 83 3.82 -5.47 33.11
C LEU A 83 4.54 -6.72 33.64
N GLN A 84 5.35 -7.37 32.81
CA GLN A 84 6.15 -8.53 33.23
C GLN A 84 7.18 -8.16 34.30
N ALA A 85 7.82 -6.99 34.17
CA ALA A 85 8.75 -6.50 35.19
C ALA A 85 8.05 -6.21 36.53
N GLU A 86 6.84 -5.65 36.50
CA GLU A 86 6.02 -5.43 37.70
C GLU A 86 5.57 -6.75 38.33
N GLN A 87 5.09 -7.71 37.52
CA GLN A 87 4.75 -9.05 37.99
C GLN A 87 5.95 -9.74 38.65
N ALA A 88 7.13 -9.69 38.05
CA ALA A 88 8.33 -10.30 38.61
C ALA A 88 8.70 -9.70 39.98
N ARG A 89 8.57 -8.38 40.15
CA ARG A 89 8.81 -7.70 41.43
C ARG A 89 7.79 -8.13 42.49
N LEU A 90 6.51 -8.18 42.15
CA LEU A 90 5.46 -8.60 43.07
C LEU A 90 5.61 -10.09 43.43
N ALA A 91 5.95 -10.95 42.47
CA ALA A 91 6.20 -12.37 42.73
C ALA A 91 7.38 -12.58 43.69
N ALA A 92 8.44 -11.79 43.57
CA ALA A 92 9.54 -11.81 44.53
C ALA A 92 9.09 -11.39 45.92
N GLN A 93 8.32 -10.30 46.05
CA GLN A 93 7.78 -9.84 47.34
C GLN A 93 6.87 -10.89 47.99
N VAL A 94 5.97 -11.50 47.20
CA VAL A 94 5.09 -12.58 47.70
C VAL A 94 5.93 -13.75 48.21
N LYS A 95 6.95 -14.16 47.47
CA LYS A 95 7.85 -15.23 47.88
C LYS A 95 8.60 -14.88 49.18
N ASP A 96 9.13 -13.67 49.29
CA ASP A 96 9.82 -13.21 50.50
C ASP A 96 8.91 -13.22 51.73
N LEU A 97 7.62 -12.88 51.57
CA LEU A 97 6.62 -12.97 52.62
C LEU A 97 6.30 -14.43 52.97
N GLU A 98 6.17 -15.30 51.96
CA GLU A 98 5.95 -16.74 52.15
C GLU A 98 7.10 -17.39 52.94
N ASP A 99 8.35 -17.03 52.65
CA ASP A 99 9.53 -17.56 53.33
C ASP A 99 9.64 -17.07 54.79
N GLN A 100 9.03 -15.93 55.12
CA GLN A 100 9.00 -15.35 56.47
C GLN A 100 7.86 -15.90 57.35
N ILE A 101 6.84 -16.52 56.78
CA ILE A 101 5.71 -17.07 57.53
C ILE A 101 6.08 -18.26 58.45
N PRO A 102 6.84 -19.28 57.99
CA PRO A 102 7.18 -20.46 58.79
C PRO A 102 7.83 -20.16 60.15
N PRO A 103 8.80 -19.23 60.28
CA PRO A 103 9.43 -18.93 61.58
C PRO A 103 8.56 -18.10 62.54
N LEU A 104 7.41 -17.55 62.11
CA LEU A 104 6.56 -16.72 62.98
C LEU A 104 5.86 -17.55 64.05
N THR A 105 6.03 -17.17 65.32
CA THR A 105 5.33 -17.79 66.46
C THR A 105 4.03 -17.07 66.83
N ASP A 106 3.92 -15.78 66.50
CA ASP A 106 2.73 -14.95 66.77
C ASP A 106 1.61 -15.26 65.76
N PRO A 107 0.45 -15.79 66.21
CA PRO A 107 -0.67 -16.13 65.33
C PRO A 107 -1.27 -14.91 64.61
N LEU A 108 -1.26 -13.72 65.22
CA LEU A 108 -1.85 -12.53 64.63
C LEU A 108 -0.98 -12.03 63.47
N ARG A 109 0.34 -11.95 63.67
CA ARG A 109 1.31 -11.59 62.62
C ARG A 109 1.31 -12.60 61.48
N ARG A 110 1.23 -13.89 61.79
CA ARG A 110 1.12 -14.94 60.75
C ARG A 110 -0.10 -14.72 59.86
N LYS A 111 -1.27 -14.52 60.46
CA LYS A 111 -2.52 -14.30 59.72
C LYS A 111 -2.48 -13.04 58.85
N ASP A 112 -1.86 -11.96 59.35
CA ASP A 112 -1.68 -10.73 58.56
C ASP A 112 -0.81 -10.98 57.32
N MET A 113 0.34 -11.63 57.48
CA MET A 113 1.24 -11.96 56.37
C MET A 113 0.62 -12.94 55.37
N GLU A 114 -0.12 -13.96 55.84
CA GLU A 114 -0.91 -14.85 54.97
C GLU A 114 -1.96 -14.07 54.16
N GLY A 115 -2.57 -13.05 54.76
CA GLY A 115 -3.48 -12.12 54.09
C GLY A 115 -2.78 -11.34 52.96
N GLN A 116 -1.61 -10.77 53.24
CA GLN A 116 -0.80 -10.04 52.26
C GLN A 116 -0.34 -10.95 51.10
N VAL A 117 0.09 -12.18 51.40
CA VAL A 117 0.44 -13.20 50.39
C VAL A 117 -0.77 -13.50 49.50
N LYS A 118 -1.95 -13.69 50.09
CA LYS A 118 -3.18 -13.97 49.34
C LYS A 118 -3.55 -12.80 48.42
N GLU A 119 -3.48 -11.56 48.91
CA GLU A 119 -3.74 -10.38 48.09
C GLU A 119 -2.73 -10.26 46.94
N GLY A 120 -1.44 -10.46 47.22
CA GLY A 120 -0.38 -10.43 46.22
C GLY A 120 -0.61 -11.48 45.12
N LYS A 121 -0.99 -12.71 45.48
CA LYS A 121 -1.32 -13.77 44.52
C LYS A 121 -2.52 -13.42 43.64
N LEU A 122 -3.60 -12.88 44.22
CA LEU A 122 -4.76 -12.42 43.44
C LEU A 122 -4.39 -11.32 42.44
N ARG A 123 -3.52 -10.39 42.84
CA ARG A 123 -3.02 -9.33 41.96
C ARG A 123 -2.14 -9.89 40.83
N LEU A 124 -1.29 -10.88 41.11
CA LEU A 124 -0.50 -11.58 40.10
C LEU A 124 -1.38 -12.31 39.08
N GLU A 125 -2.44 -13.00 39.51
CA GLU A 125 -3.42 -13.63 38.62
C GLU A 125 -4.12 -12.60 37.73
N GLN A 126 -4.53 -11.47 38.31
CA GLN A 126 -5.16 -10.38 37.56
C GLN A 126 -4.21 -9.81 36.51
N TRP A 127 -2.94 -9.60 36.85
CA TRP A 127 -1.92 -9.11 35.92
C TRP A 127 -1.58 -10.14 34.85
N SER A 128 -1.55 -11.44 35.18
CA SER A 128 -1.36 -12.50 34.19
C SER A 128 -2.47 -12.52 33.15
N SER A 129 -3.74 -12.34 33.57
CA SER A 129 -4.87 -12.21 32.66
C SER A 129 -4.74 -10.99 31.73
N GLN A 130 -4.32 -9.84 32.28
CA GLN A 130 -4.06 -8.62 31.48
C GLN A 130 -2.92 -8.81 30.49
N GLU A 131 -1.84 -9.48 30.89
CA GLU A 131 -0.73 -9.80 30.00
C GLU A 131 -1.21 -10.69 28.84
N GLN A 132 -2.00 -11.72 29.13
CA GLN A 132 -2.52 -12.61 28.10
C GLN A 132 -3.40 -11.86 27.09
N GLN A 133 -4.24 -10.93 27.56
CA GLN A 133 -5.03 -10.08 26.67
C GLN A 133 -4.14 -9.19 25.78
N ARG A 134 -3.07 -8.61 26.35
CA ARG A 134 -2.11 -7.82 25.56
C ARG A 134 -1.34 -8.67 24.56
N ARG A 135 -0.95 -9.90 24.91
CA ARG A 135 -0.31 -10.85 23.98
C ARG A 135 -1.21 -11.23 22.82
N THR A 136 -2.51 -11.43 23.07
CA THR A 136 -3.49 -11.63 21.98
C THR A 136 -3.52 -10.44 21.04
N ARG A 137 -3.57 -9.21 21.57
CA ARG A 137 -3.50 -7.99 20.74
C ARG A 137 -2.18 -7.87 19.97
N GLU A 138 -1.05 -8.22 20.59
CA GLU A 138 0.26 -8.24 19.93
C GLU A 138 0.23 -9.18 18.70
N MET A 139 -0.30 -10.40 18.86
CA MET A 139 -0.43 -11.35 17.75
C MET A 139 -1.35 -10.82 16.64
N GLU A 140 -2.48 -10.21 17.00
CA GLU A 140 -3.40 -9.60 16.03
C GLU A 140 -2.72 -8.49 15.23
N LEU A 141 -1.99 -7.59 15.90
CA LEU A 141 -1.27 -6.50 15.25
C LEU A 141 -0.12 -7.02 14.39
N ALA A 142 0.62 -8.03 14.85
CA ALA A 142 1.67 -8.67 14.08
C ALA A 142 1.12 -9.32 12.80
N ASN A 143 -0.01 -10.02 12.89
CA ASN A 143 -0.67 -10.63 11.73
C ASN A 143 -1.19 -9.57 10.74
N ARG A 144 -1.75 -8.47 11.24
CA ARG A 144 -2.18 -7.34 10.39
C ARG A 144 -0.99 -6.69 9.69
N LEU A 145 0.09 -6.42 10.42
CA LEU A 145 1.32 -5.84 9.86
C LEU A 145 1.91 -6.75 8.78
N GLN A 146 1.99 -8.07 9.03
CA GLN A 146 2.45 -9.03 8.05
C GLN A 146 1.57 -9.06 6.79
N THR A 147 0.25 -8.99 6.96
CA THR A 147 -0.70 -8.96 5.85
C THR A 147 -0.55 -7.69 5.01
N GLU A 148 -0.40 -6.53 5.66
CA GLU A 148 -0.15 -5.26 4.96
C GLU A 148 1.21 -5.26 4.25
N GLN A 149 2.28 -5.75 4.89
CA GLN A 149 3.60 -5.87 4.26
C GLN A 149 3.61 -6.84 3.06
N ALA A 150 2.80 -7.90 3.11
CA ALA A 150 2.64 -8.83 2.00
C ALA A 150 1.75 -8.27 0.87
N ALA A 151 0.87 -7.30 1.18
CA ALA A 151 0.05 -6.63 0.19
C ALA A 151 0.91 -5.74 -0.70
N ARG A 152 1.15 -6.20 -1.93
CA ARG A 152 1.97 -5.48 -2.91
C ARG A 152 1.19 -4.28 -3.47
N PRO A 153 1.72 -3.03 -3.37
CA PRO A 153 1.05 -1.85 -3.92
C PRO A 153 0.98 -1.84 -5.46
N ASP A 154 1.76 -2.68 -6.14
CA ASP A 154 1.92 -2.73 -7.60
C ASP A 154 0.87 -3.55 -8.38
N GLN A 155 -0.24 -3.99 -7.77
CA GLN A 155 -1.28 -4.68 -8.54
C GLN A 155 -2.20 -3.64 -9.24
N PRO A 156 -2.10 -3.41 -10.56
CA PRO A 156 -3.07 -2.60 -11.26
C PRO A 156 -4.44 -3.29 -11.15
N ASP A 157 -5.47 -2.52 -10.82
CA ASP A 157 -6.88 -2.93 -10.63
C ASP A 157 -7.57 -3.40 -11.94
N GLY A 158 -6.79 -3.88 -12.92
CA GLY A 158 -7.23 -4.43 -14.20
C GLY A 158 -6.89 -5.91 -14.41
N ALA A 159 -6.18 -6.55 -13.48
CA ALA A 159 -5.81 -7.97 -13.57
C ALA A 159 -6.74 -8.87 -12.74
N ARG A 160 -8.05 -8.72 -12.90
CA ARG A 160 -8.93 -9.88 -12.65
C ARG A 160 -8.67 -10.86 -13.79
N PRO A 161 -8.37 -12.14 -13.54
CA PRO A 161 -8.38 -13.13 -14.60
C PRO A 161 -9.81 -13.17 -15.16
N ARG A 162 -10.02 -12.60 -16.35
CA ARG A 162 -11.24 -12.85 -17.11
C ARG A 162 -11.29 -14.35 -17.32
N HIS A 163 -12.21 -15.02 -16.64
CA HIS A 163 -12.53 -16.41 -16.91
C HIS A 163 -12.64 -16.63 -18.42
N SER A 164 -11.94 -17.65 -18.89
CA SER A 164 -11.77 -18.04 -20.28
C SER A 164 -13.12 -18.17 -21.00
N TYR A 165 -13.45 -17.17 -21.82
CA TYR A 165 -14.60 -17.22 -22.74
C TYR A 165 -14.21 -17.85 -24.08
N SER A 166 -13.46 -18.96 -24.07
CA SER A 166 -12.96 -19.60 -25.30
C SER A 166 -13.29 -21.09 -25.41
N ALA A 167 -14.19 -21.63 -24.58
CA ALA A 167 -14.59 -23.04 -24.67
C ALA A 167 -15.84 -23.27 -25.55
N ASP A 168 -16.69 -22.27 -25.79
CA ASP A 168 -18.00 -22.50 -26.43
C ASP A 168 -18.05 -22.28 -27.95
N TYR A 169 -16.98 -21.83 -28.61
CA TYR A 169 -17.01 -21.63 -30.08
C TYR A 169 -16.76 -22.92 -30.89
N ARG A 170 -16.35 -24.03 -30.27
CA ARG A 170 -16.04 -25.29 -30.97
C ARG A 170 -17.20 -26.30 -30.99
N ARG A 171 -18.41 -25.90 -30.60
CA ARG A 171 -19.61 -26.74 -30.67
C ARG A 171 -20.71 -26.24 -31.61
N ALA A 172 -20.49 -25.12 -32.29
CA ALA A 172 -21.44 -24.55 -33.26
C ALA A 172 -21.06 -24.82 -34.72
N VAL A 173 -19.99 -25.56 -34.99
CA VAL A 173 -19.55 -25.92 -36.35
C VAL A 173 -19.06 -27.37 -36.38
N THR A 174 -19.98 -28.30 -36.20
CA THR A 174 -19.96 -29.68 -36.72
C THR A 174 -21.37 -30.24 -36.64
#